data_AF-A0A1I4ZDH6-F1
#
_entry.id   AF-A0A1I4ZDH6-F1
#
_cell.length_a   1.000
_cell.length_b   1.000
_cell.length_c   1.000
_cell.angle_alpha   90.00
_cell.angle_beta   90.00
_cell.angle_gamma   90.00
#
_symmetry.space_group_name_H-M   'P 1'
#
loop_
_entity.id
_entity.type
_entity.pdbx_description
1 polymer ?
#
loop_
_entity_poly.entity_id
_entity_poly.type
_entity_poly.pdbx_seq_one_letter_code
_entity_poly.pdbx_strand_id
1 'polypeptide(L)'
;MKKNRAIKSELYHLCLQSLNQRLGAVQRQITEIQEALTSETKSSAGDKHETGRAMMQLEREKAGFQLSEIQKQQDTLAKVNVLKISETICLGSVVFTTKSNYFMAISAGAFSITDEMFMLFHRVHQLENYY
;
A
#
# COMPACT_ATOMS: atom_id res chain seq x y z
N MET A 1 11.47 27.17 0.42
CA MET A 1 10.09 26.63 0.46
C MET A 1 9.64 25.88 -0.80
N LYS A 2 9.96 26.29 -2.04
CA LYS A 2 9.53 25.59 -3.27
C LYS A 2 10.03 24.13 -3.39
N LYS A 3 11.29 23.85 -3.02
CA LYS A 3 11.92 22.52 -3.08
C LYS A 3 11.13 21.46 -2.27
N ASN A 4 10.73 21.79 -1.04
CA ASN A 4 10.00 20.85 -0.17
C ASN A 4 8.60 20.51 -0.68
N ARG A 5 7.91 21.44 -1.37
CA ARG A 5 6.60 21.18 -1.96
C ARG A 5 6.71 20.22 -3.15
N ALA A 6 7.75 20.37 -3.97
CA ALA A 6 8.03 19.45 -5.07
C ALA A 6 8.33 18.03 -4.55
N ILE A 7 9.19 17.91 -3.53
CA ILE A 7 9.51 16.61 -2.90
C ILE A 7 8.26 15.95 -2.30
N LYS A 8 7.42 16.71 -1.58
CA LYS A 8 6.15 16.20 -1.03
C LYS A 8 5.24 15.64 -2.11
N SER A 9 5.09 16.37 -3.22
CA SER A 9 4.24 15.96 -4.34
C SER A 9 4.77 14.69 -4.99
N GLU A 10 6.08 14.59 -5.17
CA GLU A 10 6.72 13.42 -5.76
C GLU A 10 6.57 12.18 -4.86
N LEU A 11 6.83 12.29 -3.55
CA LEU A 11 6.65 11.20 -2.60
C LEU A 11 5.19 10.74 -2.52
N TYR A 12 4.25 11.69 -2.60
CA TYR A 12 2.83 11.38 -2.67
C TYR A 12 2.49 10.60 -3.95
N HIS A 13 3.05 10.99 -5.10
CA HIS A 13 2.84 10.29 -6.35
C HIS A 13 3.42 8.87 -6.32
N LEU A 14 4.61 8.68 -5.75
CA LEU A 14 5.22 7.36 -5.56
C LEU A 14 4.37 6.46 -4.65
N CYS A 15 3.78 7.04 -3.60
CA CYS A 15 2.81 6.33 -2.75
C CYS A 15 1.58 5.87 -3.54
N LEU A 16 1.01 6.76 -4.36
CA LEU A 16 -0.13 6.43 -5.22
C LEU A 16 0.22 5.33 -6.22
N GLN A 17 1.35 5.44 -6.90
CA GLN A 17 1.81 4.44 -7.87
C GLN A 17 2.01 3.07 -7.21
N SER A 18 2.68 3.03 -6.06
CA SER A 18 2.89 1.80 -5.28
C SER A 18 1.57 1.16 -4.84
N LEU A 19 0.59 1.96 -4.40
CA LEU A 19 -0.74 1.45 -4.05
C LEU A 19 -1.49 0.91 -5.26
N ASN A 20 -1.49 1.64 -6.37
CA ASN A 20 -2.22 1.24 -7.58
C ASN A 20 -1.62 -0.04 -8.19
N GLN A 21 -0.30 -0.19 -8.16
CA GLN A 21 0.37 -1.42 -8.59
C GLN A 21 -0.05 -2.62 -7.72
N ARG A 22 -0.07 -2.45 -6.39
CA ARG A 22 -0.53 -3.49 -5.45
C ARG A 22 -2.00 -3.82 -5.65
N LEU A 23 -2.85 -2.81 -5.82
CA LEU A 23 -4.27 -2.98 -6.09
C LEU A 23 -4.50 -3.80 -7.37
N GLY A 24 -3.83 -3.43 -8.46
CA GLY A 24 -3.94 -4.14 -9.73
C GLY A 24 -3.41 -5.58 -9.67
N ALA A 25 -2.44 -5.88 -8.80
CA ALA A 25 -1.98 -7.25 -8.57
C ALA A 25 -3.05 -8.08 -7.83
N VAL A 26 -3.62 -7.55 -6.75
CA VAL A 26 -4.68 -8.23 -5.97
C VAL A 26 -5.95 -8.42 -6.79
N GLN A 27 -6.35 -7.42 -7.58
CA GLN A 27 -7.52 -7.54 -8.46
C GLN A 27 -7.33 -8.65 -9.50
N ARG A 28 -6.15 -8.77 -10.11
CA ARG A 28 -5.84 -9.88 -11.02
C ARG A 28 -5.91 -11.22 -10.31
N GLN A 29 -5.31 -11.34 -9.12
CA GLN A 29 -5.38 -12.56 -8.31
C GLN A 29 -6.83 -12.97 -8.01
N ILE A 30 -7.71 -12.01 -7.66
CA ILE A 30 -9.13 -12.27 -7.42
C ILE A 30 -9.81 -12.81 -8.69
N THR A 31 -9.55 -12.20 -9.85
CA THR A 31 -10.09 -12.67 -11.14
C THR A 31 -9.63 -14.10 -11.45
N GLU A 32 -8.34 -14.39 -11.30
CA GLU A 32 -7.77 -15.73 -11.54
C GLU A 32 -8.42 -16.79 -10.63
N ILE A 33 -8.63 -16.47 -9.35
CA ILE A 33 -9.34 -17.35 -8.39
C ILE A 33 -10.78 -17.60 -8.84
N GLN A 34 -11.49 -16.57 -9.31
CA GLN A 34 -12.87 -16.70 -9.79
C GLN A 34 -12.98 -17.56 -11.05
N GLU A 35 -12.04 -17.39 -11.99
CA GLU A 35 -11.95 -18.20 -13.21
C GLU A 35 -11.64 -19.67 -12.87
N ALA A 36 -10.69 -19.92 -11.96
CA ALA A 36 -10.36 -21.27 -11.49
C ALA A 36 -11.55 -21.97 -10.83
N LEU A 37 -12.26 -21.28 -9.93
CA LEU A 37 -13.48 -21.80 -9.28
C LEU A 37 -14.59 -22.13 -10.29
N THR A 38 -14.73 -21.31 -11.33
CA THR A 38 -15.72 -21.52 -12.40
C THR A 38 -15.35 -22.74 -13.26
N SER A 39 -14.07 -22.88 -13.60
CA SER A 39 -13.54 -24.02 -14.36
C SER A 39 -13.69 -25.34 -13.61
N GLU A 40 -13.34 -25.38 -12.32
CA GLU A 40 -13.53 -26.53 -11.42
C GLU A 40 -15.01 -26.95 -11.29
N THR A 41 -15.94 -26.01 -11.47
CA THR A 41 -17.38 -26.29 -11.40
C THR A 41 -17.92 -26.94 -12.69
N LYS A 42 -17.27 -26.72 -13.83
CA LYS A 42 -17.66 -27.34 -15.12
C LYS A 42 -17.10 -28.75 -15.32
N SER A 43 -16.01 -29.10 -14.63
CA SER A 43 -15.30 -30.38 -14.78
C SER A 43 -15.68 -31.45 -13.74
N SER A 44 -16.85 -31.33 -13.08
CA SER A 44 -17.14 -32.07 -11.84
C SER A 44 -17.52 -33.55 -12.05
N ALA A 45 -16.64 -34.47 -11.68
CA ALA A 45 -16.92 -35.90 -11.52
C ALA A 45 -16.10 -36.51 -10.35
N GLY A 46 -16.54 -36.34 -9.10
CA GLY A 46 -16.10 -37.18 -7.96
C GLY A 46 -15.37 -36.51 -6.77
N ASP A 47 -14.91 -37.36 -5.83
CA ASP A 47 -14.42 -37.05 -4.46
C ASP A 47 -13.11 -36.21 -4.38
N LYS A 48 -12.39 -36.05 -5.50
CA LYS A 48 -11.10 -35.30 -5.55
C LYS A 48 -11.23 -33.77 -5.46
N HIS A 49 -12.45 -33.22 -5.54
CA HIS A 49 -12.67 -31.77 -5.62
C HIS A 49 -12.71 -31.04 -4.26
N GLU A 50 -12.91 -31.74 -3.14
CA GLU A 50 -13.07 -31.09 -1.82
C GLU A 50 -11.83 -30.29 -1.40
N THR A 51 -10.63 -30.85 -1.56
CA THR A 51 -9.38 -30.19 -1.16
C THR A 51 -9.02 -29.02 -2.07
N GLY A 52 -9.22 -29.15 -3.38
CA GLY A 52 -8.96 -28.08 -4.36
C GLY A 52 -9.85 -26.85 -4.14
N ARG A 53 -11.14 -27.08 -3.87
CA ARG A 53 -12.09 -26.00 -3.54
C ARG A 53 -11.78 -25.33 -2.21
N ALA A 54 -11.39 -26.10 -1.19
CA ALA A 54 -10.97 -25.54 0.10
C ALA A 54 -9.74 -24.63 -0.05
N MET A 55 -8.74 -25.03 -0.86
CA MET A 55 -7.58 -24.18 -1.12
C MET A 55 -7.93 -22.88 -1.85
N MET A 56 -8.80 -22.93 -2.87
CA MET A 56 -9.24 -21.72 -3.58
C MET A 56 -10.05 -20.77 -2.70
N GLN A 57 -10.84 -21.31 -1.76
CA GLN A 57 -11.53 -20.50 -0.75
C GLN A 57 -10.55 -19.75 0.15
N LEU A 58 -9.50 -20.42 0.64
CA LEU A 58 -8.44 -19.78 1.45
C LEU A 58 -7.70 -18.70 0.67
N GLU A 59 -7.35 -18.94 -0.59
CA GLU A 59 -6.72 -17.93 -1.44
C GLU A 59 -7.63 -16.72 -1.66
N ARG A 60 -8.94 -16.94 -1.84
CA ARG A 60 -9.93 -15.85 -1.94
C ARG A 60 -9.99 -15.02 -0.66
N GLU A 61 -9.99 -15.66 0.51
CA GLU A 61 -10.01 -14.96 1.80
C GLU A 61 -8.73 -14.13 2.01
N LYS A 62 -7.56 -14.68 1.67
CA LYS A 62 -6.29 -13.94 1.71
C LYS A 62 -6.30 -12.72 0.77
N ALA A 63 -6.75 -12.90 -0.47
CA ALA A 63 -6.84 -11.81 -1.44
C ALA A 63 -7.83 -10.72 -0.98
N GLY A 64 -8.97 -11.12 -0.39
CA GLY A 64 -9.93 -10.19 0.20
C GLY A 64 -9.36 -9.39 1.37
N PHE A 65 -8.58 -10.04 2.23
CA PHE A 65 -7.88 -9.35 3.32
C PHE A 65 -6.88 -8.31 2.77
N GLN A 66 -6.06 -8.67 1.78
CA GLN A 66 -5.12 -7.74 1.15
C GLN A 66 -5.84 -6.55 0.51
N LEU A 67 -6.96 -6.79 -0.17
CA LEU A 67 -7.77 -5.72 -0.77
C LEU A 67 -8.29 -4.74 0.28
N SER A 68 -8.79 -5.24 1.42
CA SER A 68 -9.23 -4.42 2.55
C SER A 68 -8.09 -3.55 3.09
N GLU A 69 -6.89 -4.11 3.26
CA GLU A 69 -5.74 -3.35 3.73
C GLU A 69 -5.30 -2.26 2.74
N ILE A 70 -5.34 -2.55 1.44
CA ILE A 70 -5.08 -1.56 0.38
C ILE A 70 -6.11 -0.43 0.44
N GLN A 71 -7.40 -0.74 0.62
CA GLN A 71 -8.45 0.27 0.72
C GLN A 71 -8.23 1.20 1.92
N LYS A 72 -7.88 0.66 3.09
CA LYS A 72 -7.53 1.47 4.27
C LYS A 72 -6.34 2.39 4.02
N GLN A 73 -5.35 1.93 3.26
CA GLN A 73 -4.19 2.75 2.88
C GLN A 73 -4.58 3.84 1.87
N GLN A 74 -5.47 3.56 0.92
CA GLN A 74 -6.03 4.57 0.02
C GLN A 74 -6.79 5.65 0.79
N ASP A 75 -7.65 5.26 1.74
CA ASP A 75 -8.39 6.21 2.58
C ASP A 75 -7.46 7.07 3.44
N THR A 76 -6.34 6.51 3.88
CA THR A 76 -5.29 7.27 4.59
C THR A 76 -4.61 8.26 3.65
N LEU A 77 -4.19 7.81 2.46
CA LEU A 77 -3.48 8.64 1.49
C LEU A 77 -4.36 9.77 0.96
N ALA A 78 -5.67 9.54 0.81
CA ALA A 78 -6.65 10.56 0.43
C ALA A 78 -6.72 11.73 1.44
N LYS A 79 -6.36 11.50 2.71
CA LYS A 79 -6.31 12.54 3.75
C LYS A 79 -5.03 13.36 3.71
N VAL A 80 -4.02 12.94 2.95
CA VAL A 80 -2.73 13.65 2.85
C VAL A 80 -2.90 14.93 2.03
N ASN A 81 -2.64 16.07 2.67
CA ASN A 81 -2.61 17.36 1.99
C ASN A 81 -1.17 17.85 1.80
N VAL A 82 -0.64 17.69 0.59
CA VAL A 82 0.74 18.09 0.23
C VAL A 82 0.95 19.61 0.22
N LEU A 83 -0.13 20.40 0.21
CA LEU A 83 -0.08 21.87 0.25
C LEU A 83 -0.07 22.43 1.68
N LYS A 84 -0.50 21.62 2.67
CA LYS A 84 -0.57 22.04 4.07
C LYS A 84 0.82 22.30 4.63
N ILE A 85 0.95 23.44 5.29
CA ILE A 85 2.08 23.80 6.14
C ILE A 85 1.63 23.53 7.58
N SER A 86 2.45 22.81 8.34
CA SER A 86 2.17 22.44 9.73
C SER A 86 3.46 22.59 10.52
N GLU A 87 3.36 23.16 11.72
CA GLU A 87 4.48 23.27 12.67
C GLU A 87 4.73 21.94 13.40
N THR A 88 3.70 21.08 13.48
CA THR A 88 3.78 19.73 14.05
C THR A 88 3.78 18.66 12.96
N ILE A 89 4.41 17.51 13.25
CA ILE A 89 4.47 16.36 12.33
C ILE A 89 3.07 15.75 12.19
N CYS A 90 2.58 15.66 10.95
CA CYS A 90 1.28 15.06 10.63
C CYS A 90 1.35 14.25 9.32
N LEU A 91 0.24 13.63 8.91
CA LEU A 91 0.13 13.05 7.58
C LEU A 91 0.42 14.12 6.50
N GLY A 92 1.26 13.77 5.52
CA GLY A 92 1.82 14.67 4.51
C GLY A 92 3.08 15.43 4.92
N SER A 93 3.59 15.21 6.14
CA SER A 93 4.86 15.81 6.58
C SER A 93 6.06 15.09 5.97
N VAL A 94 7.06 15.88 5.57
CA VAL A 94 8.41 15.39 5.29
C VAL A 94 9.25 15.79 6.49
N VAL A 95 9.97 14.83 7.06
CA VAL A 95 10.80 14.99 8.24
C VAL A 95 12.24 14.69 7.83
N PHE A 96 13.11 15.68 7.98
CA PHE A 96 14.53 15.53 7.71
C PHE A 96 15.24 15.25 9.02
N THR A 97 16.06 14.19 9.05
CA THR A 97 16.88 13.86 10.22
C THR A 97 18.33 13.66 9.81
N THR A 98 19.22 13.54 10.78
CA THR A 98 20.64 13.29 10.54
C THR A 98 20.92 11.89 10.00
N LYS A 99 20.02 10.92 10.21
CA LYS A 99 20.21 9.51 9.81
C LYS A 99 19.43 9.13 8.55
N SER A 100 18.18 9.57 8.44
CA SER A 100 17.31 9.28 7.29
C SER A 100 16.18 10.29 7.15
N ASN A 101 15.66 10.46 5.95
CA ASN A 101 14.50 11.31 5.72
C ASN A 101 13.22 10.48 5.72
N TYR A 102 12.12 11.06 6.17
CA TYR A 102 10.85 10.36 6.31
C TYR A 102 9.72 11.12 5.65
N PHE A 103 8.78 10.39 5.06
CA PHE A 103 7.49 10.96 4.65
C PHE A 103 6.33 10.22 5.31
N MET A 104 5.48 11.01 5.95
CA MET A 104 4.41 10.53 6.82
C MET A 104 3.14 10.36 5.99
N ALA A 105 2.85 9.17 5.52
CA ALA A 105 1.64 8.88 4.75
C ALA A 105 1.20 7.43 4.96
N ILE A 106 1.66 6.54 4.11
CA ILE A 106 1.40 5.10 4.15
C ILE A 106 2.74 4.36 4.17
N SER A 107 2.74 3.11 4.60
CA SER A 107 3.92 2.28 4.42
C SER A 107 3.98 1.80 2.95
N ALA A 108 4.99 2.26 2.23
CA ALA A 108 5.21 1.90 0.83
C ALA A 108 6.69 1.63 0.51
N GLY A 109 7.54 1.49 1.54
CA GLY A 109 8.97 1.21 1.40
C GLY A 109 9.84 2.46 1.48
N ALA A 110 10.98 2.44 0.81
CA ALA A 110 11.90 3.56 0.71
C ALA A 110 12.06 3.99 -0.75
N PHE A 111 12.15 5.30 -0.99
CA PHE A 111 12.30 5.88 -2.33
C PHE A 111 13.42 6.90 -2.33
N SER A 112 14.19 6.97 -3.43
CA SER A 112 15.21 8.00 -3.64
C SER A 112 14.65 9.14 -4.48
N ILE A 113 14.84 10.37 -4.01
CA ILE A 113 14.53 11.60 -4.75
C ILE A 113 15.74 12.52 -4.66
N THR A 114 16.28 12.93 -5.81
CA THR A 114 17.43 13.86 -5.87
C THR A 114 18.59 13.44 -4.95
N ASP A 115 18.99 12.17 -5.02
CA ASP A 115 20.03 11.54 -4.19
C ASP A 115 19.77 11.48 -2.67
N GLU A 116 18.56 11.82 -2.22
CA GLU A 116 18.11 11.68 -0.84
C GLU A 116 17.13 10.50 -0.71
N MET A 117 17.33 9.65 0.30
CA MET A 117 16.46 8.50 0.57
C MET A 117 15.38 8.86 1.59
N PHE A 118 14.12 8.59 1.22
CA PHE A 118 12.95 8.81 2.05
C PHE A 118 12.27 7.50 2.41
N MET A 119 12.14 7.23 3.71
CA MET A 119 11.35 6.11 4.22
C MET A 119 9.88 6.53 4.42
N LEU A 120 8.97 5.65 4.03
CA LEU A 120 7.54 5.91 4.07
C LEU A 120 6.87 5.22 5.25
N PHE A 121 6.30 6.02 6.15
CA PHE A 121 5.69 5.55 7.38
C PHE A 121 4.23 5.95 7.50
N HIS A 122 3.45 5.04 8.08
CA HIS A 122 2.04 5.28 8.37
C HIS A 122 1.80 5.89 9.76
N ARG A 123 2.62 5.57 10.77
CA ARG A 123 2.44 6.02 12.16
C ARG A 123 3.52 7.01 12.60
N VAL A 124 3.09 8.13 13.20
CA VAL A 124 3.94 9.22 13.70
C VAL A 124 4.76 8.81 14.92
N HIS A 125 4.17 8.05 15.86
CA HIS A 125 4.85 7.59 17.08
C HIS A 125 6.11 6.74 16.85
N GLN A 126 6.28 6.16 15.66
CA GLN A 126 7.47 5.34 15.38
C GLN A 126 8.74 6.18 15.27
N LEU A 127 8.64 7.47 14.95
CA LEU A 127 9.80 8.35 14.82
C LEU A 127 10.34 8.88 16.16
N GLU A 128 9.51 8.96 17.19
CA GLU A 128 9.92 9.44 18.52
C GLU A 128 11.00 8.54 19.17
N ASN A 129 11.10 7.28 18.72
CA ASN A 129 12.11 6.34 19.20
C ASN A 129 13.43 6.36 18.39
N TYR A 130 13.55 7.20 17.35
CA TYR A 130 14.74 7.28 16.48
C TYR A 130 15.52 8.60 16.58
N TYR A 131 15.05 9.54 17.41
CA TYR A 131 15.79 10.71 17.85
C TYR A 131 16.56 10.41 19.14
#